data_AF-A0A177YGV1-F1
#
_entry.id   AF-A0A177YGV1-F1
#
_cell.length_a   1.000
_cell.length_b   1.000
_cell.length_c   1.000
_cell.angle_alpha   90.00
_cell.angle_beta   90.00
_cell.angle_gamma   90.00
#
_symmetry.space_group_name_H-M   'P 1'
#
loop_
_entity.id
_entity.type
_entity.pdbx_description
1 polymer ?
#
loop_
_entity_poly.entity_id
_entity_poly.type
_entity_poly.pdbx_seq_one_letter_code
_entity_poly.pdbx_strand_id
1 'polypeptide(L)'
;MPFRAASALRQARVFHPDGVMFRGEVRRVAPDGHGLPLQSGDVLARLSKGIGLPFGIPDIGGLAFRRFGRSPDEQDWDVLLAGSGKGIVGRMIPWPARSWGTAEFSTLMPLQYDGRSWWLRAVATESPTGAMNLENARDALFSNRMEFRIDQACGADDFVPLAYLRPTGPSGISDAQVGFDPVRNSHPQVRPAPEWLRAVRQSAYRNSREGRPTDALPRPAPPRPF
;
A
#
# COMPACT_ATOMS: atom_id res chain seq x y z
N MET A 1 -3.04 36.54 14.03
CA MET A 1 -1.85 35.67 13.86
C MET A 1 -2.24 34.18 13.79
N PRO A 2 -2.83 33.68 12.70
CA PRO A 2 -3.25 32.27 12.57
C PRO A 2 -2.22 31.36 11.87
N PHE A 3 -1.24 31.94 11.17
CA PHE A 3 -0.36 31.21 10.26
C PHE A 3 0.71 30.34 10.95
N ARG A 4 1.13 30.64 12.18
CA ARG A 4 2.15 29.83 12.88
C ARG A 4 1.60 28.51 13.44
N ALA A 5 0.35 28.47 13.91
CA ALA A 5 -0.29 27.23 14.35
C ALA A 5 -0.55 26.28 13.16
N ALA A 6 -0.98 26.82 12.01
CA ALA A 6 -1.12 26.06 10.76
C ALA A 6 0.22 25.57 10.19
N SER A 7 1.32 26.32 10.40
CA SER A 7 2.66 25.93 9.97
C SER A 7 3.28 24.84 10.87
N ALA A 8 3.03 24.88 12.18
CA ALA A 8 3.44 23.81 13.10
C ALA A 8 2.72 22.48 12.83
N LEU A 9 1.43 22.54 12.46
CA LEU A 9 0.66 21.39 11.96
C LEU A 9 1.15 20.87 10.60
N ARG A 10 1.78 21.71 9.76
CA ARG A 10 2.40 21.31 8.49
C ARG A 10 3.82 20.74 8.65
N GLN A 11 4.52 21.11 9.71
CA GLN A 11 5.86 20.59 10.05
C GLN A 11 5.78 19.23 10.78
N ALA A 12 4.63 18.91 11.39
CA ALA A 12 4.35 17.61 11.97
C ALA A 12 3.73 16.65 10.93
N ARG A 13 4.58 16.02 10.10
CA ARG A 13 4.33 14.75 9.38
C ARG A 13 2.93 14.65 8.73
N VAL A 14 2.81 15.19 7.52
CA VAL A 14 1.53 15.27 6.77
C VAL A 14 0.90 13.90 6.42
N PHE A 15 1.55 12.74 6.67
CA PHE A 15 0.89 11.42 6.60
C PHE A 15 1.48 10.40 7.62
N HIS A 16 0.60 9.84 8.47
CA HIS A 16 0.69 8.72 9.43
C HIS A 16 2.03 8.44 10.14
N PRO A 17 2.24 8.89 11.40
CA PRO A 17 3.36 8.41 12.22
C PRO A 17 3.19 6.96 12.70
N ASP A 18 1.96 6.44 12.77
CA ASP A 18 1.67 5.12 13.33
C ASP A 18 1.31 4.11 12.22
N GLY A 19 2.16 3.10 12.05
CA GLY A 19 1.97 2.00 11.13
C GLY A 19 2.69 0.74 11.59
N VAL A 20 2.27 -0.41 11.07
CA VAL A 20 2.91 -1.70 11.30
C VAL A 20 3.66 -2.09 10.03
N MET A 21 4.99 -2.10 10.11
CA MET A 21 5.85 -2.66 9.07
C MET A 21 5.98 -4.16 9.23
N PHE A 22 5.83 -4.89 8.13
CA PHE A 22 5.97 -6.34 8.10
C PHE A 22 6.65 -6.81 6.82
N ARG A 23 7.40 -7.91 6.92
CA ARG A 23 7.80 -8.70 5.76
C ARG A 23 6.62 -9.58 5.36
N GLY A 24 6.53 -9.87 4.08
CA GLY A 24 5.51 -10.77 3.57
C GLY A 24 5.90 -11.37 2.23
N GLU A 25 4.96 -12.14 1.70
CA GLU A 25 5.02 -12.69 0.36
C GLU A 25 3.76 -12.29 -0.40
N VAL A 26 3.95 -11.82 -1.63
CA VAL A 26 2.87 -11.76 -2.62
C VAL A 26 2.87 -13.07 -3.39
N ARG A 27 1.72 -13.74 -3.45
CA ARG A 27 1.50 -14.95 -4.25
C ARG A 27 0.42 -14.68 -5.28
N ARG A 28 0.83 -14.55 -6.54
CA ARG A 28 -0.08 -14.41 -7.67
C ARG A 28 -0.96 -15.66 -7.81
N VAL A 29 -2.23 -15.45 -8.11
CA VAL A 29 -3.21 -16.51 -8.41
C VAL A 29 -3.93 -16.31 -9.74
N ALA A 30 -3.93 -15.10 -10.28
CA ALA A 30 -4.36 -14.88 -11.66
C ALA A 30 -3.40 -15.58 -12.64
N PRO A 31 -3.89 -16.12 -13.76
CA PRO A 31 -3.05 -16.68 -14.81
C PRO A 31 -1.96 -15.71 -15.26
N ASP A 32 -0.85 -16.25 -15.75
CA ASP A 32 0.24 -15.45 -16.32
C ASP A 32 -0.27 -14.66 -17.52
N GLY A 33 0.19 -13.41 -17.64
CA GLY A 33 -0.27 -12.47 -18.66
C GLY A 33 -1.68 -11.90 -18.44
N HIS A 34 -2.44 -12.36 -17.43
CA HIS A 34 -3.79 -11.85 -17.19
C HIS A 34 -3.82 -10.63 -16.27
N GLY A 35 -4.05 -9.46 -16.86
CA GLY A 35 -4.17 -8.19 -16.14
C GLY A 35 -2.83 -7.64 -15.66
N LEU A 36 -2.83 -6.94 -14.53
CA LEU A 36 -1.64 -6.24 -14.02
C LEU A 36 -0.46 -7.20 -13.80
N PRO A 37 0.78 -6.77 -14.08
CA PRO A 37 1.97 -7.63 -14.11
C PRO A 37 2.55 -7.88 -12.69
N LEU A 38 1.67 -8.08 -11.70
CA LEU A 38 2.10 -8.33 -10.32
C LEU A 38 2.57 -9.77 -10.22
N GLN A 39 3.87 -9.94 -10.08
CA GLN A 39 4.50 -11.24 -9.92
C GLN A 39 4.59 -11.64 -8.44
N SER A 40 4.66 -12.95 -8.20
CA SER A 40 4.94 -13.47 -6.87
C SER A 40 6.34 -13.06 -6.39
N GLY A 41 6.53 -12.99 -5.07
CA GLY A 41 7.81 -12.74 -4.45
C GLY A 41 7.71 -12.06 -3.10
N ASP A 42 8.87 -11.87 -2.48
CA ASP A 42 8.99 -11.22 -1.19
C ASP A 42 8.62 -9.74 -1.26
N VAL A 43 8.00 -9.26 -0.19
CA VAL A 43 7.64 -7.87 -0.05
C VAL A 43 8.03 -7.30 1.32
N LEU A 44 8.23 -5.98 1.32
CA LEU A 44 8.15 -5.18 2.53
C LEU A 44 6.84 -4.40 2.50
N ALA A 45 6.01 -4.54 3.52
CA ALA A 45 4.69 -3.95 3.57
C ALA A 45 4.47 -3.11 4.83
N ARG A 46 3.48 -2.23 4.76
CA ARG A 46 3.05 -1.31 5.80
C ARG A 46 1.53 -1.24 5.85
N LEU A 47 0.96 -1.49 7.02
CA LEU A 47 -0.44 -1.20 7.33
C LEU A 47 -0.49 0.03 8.24
N SER A 48 -1.34 1.02 7.96
CA SER A 48 -1.35 2.30 8.68
C SER A 48 -2.75 2.91 8.80
N LYS A 49 -2.88 3.92 9.68
CA LYS A 49 -4.10 4.72 9.86
C LYS A 49 -3.97 6.13 9.26
N GLY A 50 -4.97 6.53 8.48
CA GLY A 50 -5.09 7.73 7.64
C GLY A 50 -4.92 9.10 8.30
N ILE A 51 -5.78 9.40 9.25
CA ILE A 51 -5.78 10.71 9.89
C ILE A 51 -5.19 10.59 11.30
N GLY A 52 -4.93 9.36 11.76
CA GLY A 52 -4.45 9.10 13.11
C GLY A 52 -5.51 9.47 14.14
N LEU A 53 -6.79 9.31 13.77
CA LEU A 53 -7.90 9.67 14.66
C LEU A 53 -7.88 8.79 15.91
N PRO A 54 -8.25 9.35 17.07
CA PRO A 54 -8.33 8.61 18.33
C PRO A 54 -9.10 7.30 18.22
N PHE A 55 -8.83 6.38 19.14
CA PHE A 55 -9.50 5.08 19.21
C PHE A 55 -11.04 5.20 19.16
N GLY A 56 -11.69 4.36 18.36
CA GLY A 56 -13.15 4.30 18.24
C GLY A 56 -13.76 5.16 17.11
N ILE A 57 -12.98 5.99 16.42
CA ILE A 57 -13.45 6.82 15.29
C ILE A 57 -13.11 6.13 13.95
N PRO A 58 -14.01 6.15 12.95
CA PRO A 58 -13.69 5.70 11.59
C PRO A 58 -12.43 6.40 11.04
N ASP A 59 -11.53 5.64 10.43
CA ASP A 59 -10.30 6.18 9.83
C ASP A 59 -10.11 5.63 8.41
N ILE A 60 -9.38 6.37 7.57
CA ILE A 60 -8.99 5.93 6.24
C ILE A 60 -7.74 5.06 6.38
N GLY A 61 -7.87 3.75 6.36
CA GLY A 61 -6.70 2.88 6.44
C GLY A 61 -5.74 3.05 5.24
N GLY A 62 -4.47 2.73 5.43
CA GLY A 62 -3.48 2.63 4.36
C GLY A 62 -2.85 1.25 4.31
N LEU A 63 -2.66 0.71 3.11
CA LEU A 63 -1.85 -0.50 2.87
C LEU A 63 -0.86 -0.19 1.75
N ALA A 64 0.44 -0.30 2.05
CA ALA A 64 1.49 -0.16 1.06
C ALA A 64 2.37 -1.41 1.07
N PHE A 65 2.86 -1.83 -0.10
CA PHE A 65 3.89 -2.86 -0.17
C PHE A 65 4.84 -2.60 -1.34
N ARG A 66 6.11 -2.94 -1.13
CA ARG A 66 7.17 -2.99 -2.15
C ARG A 66 7.42 -4.45 -2.45
N ARG A 67 7.12 -4.86 -3.68
CA ARG A 67 7.59 -6.14 -4.19
C ARG A 67 8.98 -5.95 -4.76
N PHE A 68 9.93 -6.77 -4.30
CA PHE A 68 11.32 -6.68 -4.75
C PHE A 68 11.55 -7.44 -6.05
N GLY A 69 12.31 -6.84 -6.97
CA GLY A 69 12.80 -7.57 -8.15
C GLY A 69 13.75 -8.71 -7.77
N ARG A 70 13.63 -9.85 -8.45
CA ARG A 70 14.46 -11.04 -8.20
C ARG A 70 15.71 -11.09 -9.09
N SER A 71 15.78 -10.27 -10.12
CA SER A 71 16.95 -10.08 -10.99
C SER A 71 17.27 -8.59 -11.17
N PRO A 72 18.47 -8.23 -11.67
CA PRO A 72 18.83 -6.84 -11.98
C PRO A 72 17.90 -6.17 -13.00
N ASP A 73 17.33 -6.96 -13.92
CA ASP A 73 16.40 -6.48 -14.95
C ASP A 73 14.97 -6.28 -14.42
N GLU A 74 14.71 -6.81 -13.24
CA GLU A 74 13.41 -6.75 -12.59
C GLU A 74 13.38 -5.62 -11.56
N GLN A 75 12.49 -4.65 -11.76
CA GLN A 75 12.38 -3.49 -10.88
C GLN A 75 11.49 -3.77 -9.68
N ASP A 76 11.81 -3.10 -8.57
CA ASP A 76 10.93 -3.03 -7.42
C ASP A 76 9.62 -2.35 -7.82
N TRP A 77 8.51 -2.84 -7.28
CA TRP A 77 7.19 -2.24 -7.49
C TRP A 77 6.52 -1.90 -6.17
N ASP A 78 6.37 -0.60 -5.92
CA ASP A 78 5.57 -0.02 -4.85
C ASP A 78 4.10 0.07 -5.25
N VAL A 79 3.26 -0.61 -4.48
CA VAL A 79 1.80 -0.52 -4.55
C VAL A 79 1.33 0.21 -3.29
N LEU A 80 0.57 1.29 -3.48
CA LEU A 80 -0.04 2.07 -2.41
C LEU A 80 -1.56 2.05 -2.57
N LEU A 81 -2.24 1.61 -1.53
CA LEU A 81 -3.68 1.52 -1.44
C LEU A 81 -4.15 2.31 -0.22
N ALA A 82 -5.30 2.96 -0.35
CA ALA A 82 -5.96 3.69 0.72
C ALA A 82 -7.40 3.24 0.86
N GLY A 83 -7.94 3.36 2.07
CA GLY A 83 -9.34 3.07 2.39
C GLY A 83 -10.26 3.82 1.43
N SER A 84 -11.18 3.08 0.82
CA SER A 84 -11.96 3.53 -0.32
C SER A 84 -13.41 3.08 -0.23
N GLY A 85 -14.28 3.81 -0.92
CA GLY A 85 -15.67 3.41 -1.11
C GLY A 85 -15.78 2.17 -1.98
N LYS A 86 -16.99 1.60 -2.04
CA LYS A 86 -17.26 0.39 -2.82
C LYS A 86 -17.82 0.70 -4.21
N GLY A 87 -17.67 -0.27 -5.12
CA GLY A 87 -18.19 -0.18 -6.48
C GLY A 87 -17.35 0.67 -7.44
N ILE A 88 -17.85 0.82 -8.67
CA ILE A 88 -17.12 1.38 -9.82
C ILE A 88 -16.61 2.80 -9.56
N VAL A 89 -17.44 3.64 -8.92
CA VAL A 89 -17.08 5.04 -8.56
C VAL A 89 -16.43 5.10 -7.18
N GLY A 90 -16.91 4.31 -6.21
CA GLY A 90 -16.44 4.38 -4.84
C GLY A 90 -14.96 4.04 -4.68
N ARG A 91 -14.40 3.19 -5.55
CA ARG A 91 -12.96 2.86 -5.57
C ARG A 91 -12.05 4.07 -5.86
N MET A 92 -12.60 5.24 -6.22
CA MET A 92 -11.87 6.50 -6.38
C MET A 92 -12.00 7.44 -5.16
N ILE A 93 -12.93 7.15 -4.25
CA ILE A 93 -13.31 8.04 -3.15
C ILE A 93 -12.66 7.53 -1.86
N PRO A 94 -11.79 8.32 -1.20
CA PRO A 94 -11.30 7.97 0.13
C PRO A 94 -12.48 7.76 1.09
N TRP A 95 -12.50 6.63 1.78
CA TRP A 95 -13.61 6.29 2.67
C TRP A 95 -13.11 5.73 4.00
N PRO A 96 -13.61 6.25 5.12
CA PRO A 96 -13.21 5.75 6.42
C PRO A 96 -13.91 4.43 6.75
N ALA A 97 -13.21 3.53 7.43
CA ALA A 97 -13.75 2.28 7.91
C ALA A 97 -13.69 2.21 9.44
N ARG A 98 -14.68 1.52 10.03
CA ARG A 98 -14.75 1.31 11.49
C ARG A 98 -13.87 0.16 11.97
N SER A 99 -13.60 -0.81 11.10
CA SER A 99 -12.78 -2.00 11.37
C SER A 99 -11.95 -2.39 10.16
N TRP A 100 -10.86 -3.14 10.38
CA TRP A 100 -10.04 -3.69 9.30
C TRP A 100 -10.80 -4.66 8.40
N GLY A 101 -11.71 -5.47 8.95
CA GLY A 101 -12.51 -6.43 8.17
C GLY A 101 -13.55 -5.81 7.25
N THR A 102 -13.99 -4.58 7.54
CA THR A 102 -14.92 -3.83 6.68
C THR A 102 -14.22 -2.92 5.68
N ALA A 103 -12.91 -2.74 5.82
CA ALA A 103 -12.14 -1.82 4.98
C ALA A 103 -11.89 -2.43 3.59
N GLU A 104 -12.17 -1.67 2.53
CA GLU A 104 -11.68 -1.95 1.19
C GLU A 104 -10.64 -0.89 0.84
N PHE A 105 -9.47 -1.32 0.40
CA PHE A 105 -8.40 -0.42 -0.02
C PHE A 105 -8.33 -0.39 -1.54
N SER A 106 -8.12 0.78 -2.14
CA SER A 106 -7.99 0.95 -3.58
C SER A 106 -6.78 1.84 -3.90
N THR A 107 -6.27 1.75 -5.13
CA THR A 107 -5.29 2.71 -5.66
C THR A 107 -5.82 4.15 -5.71
N LEU A 108 -7.15 4.33 -5.56
CA LEU A 108 -7.91 5.59 -5.70
C LEU A 108 -7.81 6.25 -7.07
N MET A 109 -7.00 5.70 -7.95
CA MET A 109 -6.77 6.17 -9.30
C MET A 109 -6.41 4.98 -10.20
N PRO A 110 -6.70 5.07 -11.50
CA PRO A 110 -6.38 4.01 -12.43
C PRO A 110 -4.87 3.87 -12.63
N LEU A 111 -4.44 2.63 -12.88
CA LEU A 111 -3.11 2.24 -13.34
C LEU A 111 -3.21 1.92 -14.83
N GLN A 112 -2.53 2.68 -15.67
CA GLN A 112 -2.43 2.37 -17.08
C GLN A 112 -1.43 1.23 -17.28
N TYR A 113 -1.88 0.19 -17.97
CA TYR A 113 -1.08 -0.96 -18.34
C TYR A 113 -1.67 -1.58 -19.61
N ASP A 114 -0.80 -1.84 -20.59
CA ASP A 114 -1.17 -2.46 -21.87
C ASP A 114 -2.35 -1.76 -22.58
N GLY A 115 -2.29 -0.42 -22.66
CA GLY A 115 -3.33 0.40 -23.28
C GLY A 115 -4.66 0.47 -22.52
N ARG A 116 -4.78 -0.17 -21.36
CA ARG A 116 -6.01 -0.26 -20.57
C ARG A 116 -5.85 0.36 -19.18
N SER A 117 -6.96 0.82 -18.61
CA SER A 117 -7.02 1.32 -17.23
C SER A 117 -7.35 0.20 -16.27
N TRP A 118 -6.48 -0.01 -15.28
CA TRP A 118 -6.63 -1.03 -14.27
C TRP A 118 -6.77 -0.43 -12.88
N TRP A 119 -7.37 -1.18 -11.97
CA TRP A 119 -7.49 -0.83 -10.56
C TRP A 119 -6.94 -1.98 -9.73
N LEU A 120 -6.32 -1.67 -8.59
CA LEU A 120 -6.06 -2.66 -7.57
C LEU A 120 -6.96 -2.42 -6.37
N ARG A 121 -7.44 -3.51 -5.78
CA ARG A 121 -8.12 -3.51 -4.49
C ARG A 121 -7.42 -4.46 -3.54
N ALA A 122 -7.36 -4.12 -2.26
CA ALA A 122 -7.06 -5.08 -1.21
C ALA A 122 -8.23 -5.17 -0.23
N VAL A 123 -8.50 -6.39 0.23
CA VAL A 123 -9.42 -6.69 1.33
C VAL A 123 -8.76 -7.70 2.25
N ALA A 124 -8.94 -7.54 3.56
CA ALA A 124 -8.50 -8.54 4.51
C ALA A 124 -9.37 -9.80 4.35
N THR A 125 -8.78 -10.99 4.24
CA THR A 125 -9.56 -12.25 4.21
C THR A 125 -9.94 -12.70 5.61
N GLU A 126 -9.09 -12.39 6.57
CA GLU A 126 -9.29 -12.51 8.01
C GLU A 126 -8.86 -11.21 8.67
N SER A 127 -9.53 -10.84 9.77
CA SER A 127 -9.22 -9.60 10.48
C SER A 127 -9.65 -9.68 11.94
N PRO A 128 -9.00 -8.93 12.84
CA PRO A 128 -9.43 -8.83 14.22
C PRO A 128 -10.81 -8.17 14.27
N THR A 129 -11.66 -8.68 15.16
CA THR A 129 -12.96 -8.10 15.46
C THR A 129 -12.81 -6.78 16.21
N GLY A 130 -13.75 -5.85 15.98
CA GLY A 130 -13.83 -4.59 16.73
C GLY A 130 -13.26 -3.39 15.96
N ALA A 131 -12.92 -2.33 16.70
CA ALA A 131 -12.51 -1.05 16.12
C ALA A 131 -11.18 -1.16 15.35
N MET A 132 -10.99 -0.26 14.38
CA MET A 132 -9.74 -0.12 13.61
C MET A 132 -8.60 0.35 14.52
N ASN A 133 -7.94 -0.63 15.14
CA ASN A 133 -6.82 -0.49 16.07
C ASN A 133 -5.57 -1.16 15.47
N LEU A 134 -4.44 -0.46 15.49
CA LEU A 134 -3.18 -0.93 14.89
C LEU A 134 -2.48 -2.03 15.71
N GLU A 135 -2.63 -2.04 17.03
CA GLU A 135 -2.08 -3.07 17.91
C GLU A 135 -2.79 -4.40 17.65
N ASN A 136 -4.12 -4.41 17.60
CA ASN A 136 -4.88 -5.61 17.22
C ASN A 136 -4.54 -6.11 15.82
N ALA A 137 -4.30 -5.18 14.87
CA ALA A 137 -3.87 -5.55 13.53
C ALA A 137 -2.46 -6.14 13.54
N ARG A 138 -1.52 -5.56 14.29
CA ARG A 138 -0.16 -6.07 14.48
C ARG A 138 -0.20 -7.51 14.98
N ASP A 139 -0.97 -7.77 16.03
CA ASP A 139 -1.09 -9.10 16.61
C ASP A 139 -1.72 -10.09 15.64
N ALA A 140 -2.74 -9.67 14.88
CA ALA A 140 -3.37 -10.50 13.86
C ALA A 140 -2.42 -10.82 12.69
N LEU A 141 -1.66 -9.84 12.19
CA LEU A 141 -0.66 -10.03 11.13
C LEU A 141 0.41 -11.04 11.56
N PHE A 142 0.92 -10.91 12.79
CA PHE A 142 2.02 -11.76 13.27
C PHE A 142 1.57 -13.09 13.89
N SER A 143 0.25 -13.29 14.03
CA SER A 143 -0.34 -14.57 14.42
C SER A 143 -1.02 -15.30 13.25
N ASN A 144 -0.76 -14.89 12.01
CA ASN A 144 -1.38 -15.45 10.79
C ASN A 144 -2.92 -15.39 10.77
N ARG A 145 -3.53 -14.38 11.42
CA ARG A 145 -4.98 -14.13 11.44
C ARG A 145 -5.38 -12.88 10.63
N MET A 146 -4.48 -12.44 9.75
CA MET A 146 -4.73 -11.36 8.80
C MET A 146 -3.81 -11.53 7.59
N GLU A 147 -4.41 -11.84 6.44
CA GLU A 147 -3.79 -11.71 5.12
C GLU A 147 -4.68 -10.82 4.25
N PHE A 148 -4.14 -10.34 3.14
CA PHE A 148 -4.92 -9.52 2.19
C PHE A 148 -5.07 -10.26 0.87
N ARG A 149 -6.30 -10.33 0.37
CA ARG A 149 -6.54 -10.66 -1.03
C ARG A 149 -6.41 -9.40 -1.85
N ILE A 150 -5.56 -9.47 -2.87
CA ILE A 150 -5.35 -8.43 -3.86
C ILE A 150 -6.16 -8.78 -5.10
N ASP A 151 -7.04 -7.87 -5.50
CA ASP A 151 -7.87 -7.99 -6.69
C ASP A 151 -7.51 -6.93 -7.72
N GLN A 152 -7.93 -7.18 -8.96
CA GLN A 152 -7.81 -6.24 -10.06
C GLN A 152 -9.12 -6.06 -10.80
N ALA A 153 -9.32 -4.90 -11.39
CA ALA A 153 -10.44 -4.64 -12.30
C ALA A 153 -9.94 -3.88 -13.52
N CYS A 154 -10.48 -4.16 -14.71
CA CYS A 154 -10.19 -3.39 -15.91
C CYS A 154 -11.34 -2.43 -16.22
N GLY A 155 -11.05 -1.16 -16.49
CA GLY A 155 -12.07 -0.17 -16.81
C GLY A 155 -13.15 -0.10 -15.74
N ALA A 156 -14.39 -0.39 -16.11
CA ALA A 156 -15.57 -0.40 -15.24
C ALA A 156 -15.94 -1.80 -14.72
N ASP A 157 -15.14 -2.83 -15.03
CA ASP A 157 -15.43 -4.21 -14.66
C ASP A 157 -15.38 -4.43 -13.15
N ASP A 158 -15.97 -5.55 -12.73
CA ASP A 158 -15.87 -6.07 -11.37
C ASP A 158 -14.44 -6.47 -11.02
N PHE A 159 -14.15 -6.44 -9.72
CA PHE A 159 -12.87 -6.91 -9.19
C PHE A 159 -12.78 -8.42 -9.23
N VAL A 160 -11.74 -8.93 -9.90
CA VAL A 160 -11.37 -10.34 -9.96
C VAL A 160 -10.06 -10.60 -9.20
N PRO A 161 -9.84 -11.82 -8.65
CA PRO A 161 -8.61 -12.14 -7.91
C PRO A 161 -7.34 -11.93 -8.74
N LEU A 162 -6.31 -11.35 -8.12
CA LEU A 162 -4.97 -11.19 -8.68
C LEU A 162 -3.93 -11.97 -7.88
N ALA A 163 -3.87 -11.72 -6.56
CA ALA A 163 -2.86 -12.29 -5.68
C ALA A 163 -3.31 -12.33 -4.22
N TYR A 164 -2.51 -12.95 -3.36
CA TYR A 164 -2.60 -12.82 -1.90
C TYR A 164 -1.32 -12.17 -1.38
N LEU A 165 -1.46 -11.27 -0.41
CA LEU A 165 -0.36 -10.71 0.39
C LEU A 165 -0.42 -11.33 1.79
N ARG A 166 0.58 -12.15 2.10
CA ARG A 166 0.69 -12.87 3.36
C ARG A 166 1.83 -12.32 4.21
N PRO A 167 1.58 -11.92 5.46
CA PRO A 167 2.66 -11.58 6.39
C PRO A 167 3.52 -12.81 6.69
N THR A 168 4.83 -12.61 6.75
CA THR A 168 5.81 -13.64 7.15
C THR A 168 6.53 -13.27 8.45
N GLY A 169 6.38 -12.03 8.92
CA GLY A 169 6.87 -11.60 10.22
C GLY A 169 7.15 -10.10 10.30
N PRO A 170 7.65 -9.62 11.46
CA PRO A 170 8.06 -8.23 11.62
C PRO A 170 9.22 -7.89 10.67
N SER A 171 9.23 -6.67 10.14
CA SER A 171 10.29 -6.25 9.21
C SER A 171 11.64 -6.02 9.88
N GLY A 172 11.63 -5.61 11.15
CA GLY A 172 12.79 -5.05 11.86
C GLY A 172 13.21 -3.66 11.38
N ILE A 173 12.47 -3.07 10.43
CA ILE A 173 12.76 -1.78 9.79
C ILE A 173 11.77 -0.75 10.33
N SER A 174 12.28 0.41 10.75
CA SER A 174 11.46 1.53 11.21
C SER A 174 10.76 2.23 10.03
N ASP A 175 9.55 2.73 10.27
CA ASP A 175 8.80 3.58 9.33
C ASP A 175 9.63 4.75 8.78
N ALA A 176 10.56 5.29 9.58
CA ALA A 176 11.42 6.41 9.20
C ALA A 176 12.39 6.05 8.05
N GLN A 177 12.72 4.77 7.90
CA GLN A 177 13.72 4.26 6.97
C GLN A 177 13.12 3.91 5.59
N VAL A 178 11.79 3.91 5.44
CA VAL A 178 11.11 3.45 4.23
C VAL A 178 10.25 4.54 3.61
N GLY A 179 10.66 5.03 2.44
CA GLY A 179 9.80 5.81 1.56
C GLY A 179 9.19 4.92 0.48
N PHE A 180 7.91 4.57 0.62
CA PHE A 180 7.12 4.03 -0.49
C PHE A 180 6.84 5.16 -1.49
N ASP A 181 7.15 4.93 -2.76
CA ASP A 181 7.00 5.91 -3.83
C ASP A 181 6.48 5.19 -5.10
N PRO A 182 5.15 5.15 -5.31
CA PRO A 182 4.54 4.46 -6.46
C PRO A 182 4.82 5.15 -7.79
N VAL A 183 5.46 6.32 -7.78
CA VAL A 183 5.86 7.05 -8.99
C VAL A 183 7.28 6.69 -9.38
N ARG A 184 8.18 6.55 -8.40
CA ARG A 184 9.59 6.19 -8.61
C ARG A 184 9.78 4.69 -8.78
N ASN A 185 9.09 3.89 -7.98
CA ASN A 185 9.21 2.43 -7.98
C ASN A 185 7.92 1.84 -8.54
N SER A 186 7.62 2.13 -9.80
CA SER A 186 6.52 1.48 -10.52
C SER A 186 7.10 0.46 -11.48
N HIS A 187 6.37 -0.63 -11.72
CA HIS A 187 6.70 -1.52 -12.84
C HIS A 187 6.84 -0.69 -14.13
N PRO A 188 7.83 -0.94 -15.01
CA PRO A 188 8.14 -0.05 -16.15
C PRO A 188 6.97 0.22 -17.08
N GLN A 189 6.07 -0.77 -17.21
CA GLN A 189 4.89 -0.72 -18.05
C GLN A 189 3.62 -0.22 -17.33
N VAL A 190 3.67 -0.03 -16.01
CA VAL A 190 2.52 0.39 -15.20
C VAL A 190 2.67 1.85 -14.82
N ARG A 191 1.67 2.67 -15.13
CA ARG A 191 1.70 4.11 -14.85
C ARG A 191 0.43 4.58 -14.14
N PRO A 192 0.52 5.23 -12.96
CA PRO A 192 -0.65 5.89 -12.37
C PRO A 192 -1.20 6.98 -13.30
N ALA A 193 -2.51 7.04 -13.46
CA ALA A 193 -3.22 8.06 -14.22
C ALA A 193 -4.27 8.76 -13.35
N PRO A 194 -4.62 10.03 -13.62
CA PRO A 194 -4.05 10.90 -14.66
C PRO A 194 -2.65 11.45 -14.31
N GLU A 195 -1.84 11.75 -15.34
CA GLU A 195 -0.43 12.14 -15.17
C GLU A 195 -0.24 13.44 -14.35
N TRP A 196 -1.21 14.36 -14.35
CA TRP A 196 -1.10 15.60 -13.56
C TRP A 196 -1.07 15.33 -12.04
N LEU A 197 -1.71 14.25 -11.56
CA LEU A 197 -1.65 13.83 -10.15
C LEU A 197 -0.28 13.24 -9.79
N ARG A 198 0.47 12.72 -10.76
CA ARG A 198 1.89 12.36 -10.59
C ARG A 198 2.72 13.59 -10.24
N ALA A 199 2.50 14.73 -10.90
CA ALA A 199 3.23 15.97 -10.62
C ALA A 199 2.91 16.55 -9.22
N VAL A 200 1.64 16.47 -8.80
CA VAL A 200 1.21 16.86 -7.45
C VAL A 200 1.79 15.91 -6.38
N ARG A 201 1.79 14.59 -6.64
CA ARG A 201 2.39 13.60 -5.72
C ARG A 201 3.91 13.69 -5.68
N GLN A 202 4.58 13.97 -6.80
CA GLN A 202 6.01 14.20 -6.81
C GLN A 202 6.41 15.39 -5.92
N SER A 203 5.61 16.46 -5.84
CA SER A 203 5.92 17.57 -4.92
C SER A 203 5.67 17.21 -3.45
N ALA A 204 4.60 16.45 -3.16
CA ALA A 204 4.29 15.97 -1.81
C ALA A 204 5.32 14.96 -1.28
N TYR A 205 5.84 14.07 -2.14
CA TYR A 205 6.88 13.09 -1.78
C TYR A 205 8.30 13.66 -1.85
N ARG A 206 8.55 14.75 -2.60
CA ARG A 206 9.85 15.47 -2.61
C ARG A 206 10.19 16.06 -1.23
N ASN A 207 9.22 16.67 -0.55
CA ASN A 207 9.45 17.32 0.75
C ASN A 207 9.65 16.34 1.92
N SER A 208 9.42 15.04 1.72
CA SER A 208 9.76 14.01 2.69
C SER A 208 11.24 13.57 2.60
N ARG A 209 12.01 14.08 1.63
CA ARG A 209 13.35 13.57 1.26
C ARG A 209 14.52 14.41 1.77
N GLU A 210 14.29 15.67 2.18
CA GLU A 210 15.37 16.59 2.59
C GLU A 210 16.03 16.23 3.95
N GLY A 211 15.76 15.04 4.52
CA GLY A 211 16.36 14.59 5.77
C GLY A 211 16.61 13.08 5.90
N ARG A 212 16.63 12.29 4.81
CA ARG A 212 16.87 10.82 4.90
C ARG A 212 18.22 10.43 4.31
N PRO A 213 19.02 9.58 5.00
CA PRO A 213 20.12 8.84 4.38
C PRO A 213 19.58 7.97 3.24
N THR A 214 20.28 7.97 2.11
CA THR A 214 19.98 7.21 0.91
C THR A 214 20.33 5.73 1.07
N ASP A 215 19.94 5.09 2.18
CA ASP A 215 20.23 3.66 2.34
C ASP A 215 19.17 2.84 1.58
N ALA A 216 19.65 2.01 0.66
CA ALA A 216 18.82 1.03 -0.03
C ALA A 216 18.13 0.14 1.02
N LEU A 217 16.83 -0.11 0.87
CA LEU A 217 16.14 -1.02 1.78
C LEU A 217 16.85 -2.37 1.77
N PRO A 218 17.01 -3.02 2.94
CA PRO A 218 17.55 -4.37 3.00
C PRO A 218 16.72 -5.28 2.11
N ARG A 219 17.30 -5.74 0.99
CA ARG A 219 16.67 -6.74 0.15
C ARG A 219 16.55 -8.04 0.95
N PRO A 220 15.43 -8.78 0.83
CA PRO A 220 15.37 -10.13 1.36
C PRO A 220 16.55 -10.94 0.78
N ALA A 221 17.19 -11.74 1.63
CA ALA A 221 18.30 -12.58 1.19
C ALA A 221 17.81 -13.49 0.05
N PRO A 222 18.60 -13.70 -1.02
CA PRO A 222 18.22 -14.63 -2.06
C PRO A 222 17.95 -16.01 -1.45
N PRO A 223 16.98 -16.79 -1.98
CA PRO A 223 16.76 -18.14 -1.51
C PRO A 223 18.07 -18.92 -1.61
N ARG A 224 18.45 -19.63 -0.55
CA ARG A 224 19.65 -20.47 -0.57
C ARG A 224 19.48 -21.52 -1.67
N PRO A 225 20.46 -21.74 -2.56
CA PRO A 225 20.42 -22.88 -3.45
C PRO A 225 20.43 -24.16 -2.61
N PHE A 226 19.64 -25.15 -3.04
CA PHE A 226 19.59 -26.49 -2.46
C PHE A 226 20.95 -27.20 -2.58
#